data_AF-A0A3A8F6I9-F1
#
_entry.id   AF-A0A3A8F6I9-F1
#
_cell.length_a   1.000
_cell.length_b   1.000
_cell.length_c   1.000
_cell.angle_alpha   90.00
_cell.angle_beta   90.00
_cell.angle_gamma   90.00
#
_symmetry.space_group_name_H-M   'P 1'
#
loop_
_entity.id
_entity.type
_entity.pdbx_description
1 polymer ?
#
loop_
_entity_poly.entity_id
_entity_poly.type
_entity_poly.pdbx_seq_one_letter_code
_entity_poly.pdbx_strand_id
1 'polypeptide(L)'
;MRSIKRQISLNEVKSSFQASGYVDWHLNTRMSNTDDPDHGQDDIAVQTAPPEVKRPPMYAVVLLNDDYTPMDFVIEILQQYFALNLDQATQVMLTVHYEGKGEAGVYPRDIAETKANQVNNYARSQGHPLLCQIEPKE
;
A
#
# COMPACT_ATOMS: atom_id res chain seq x y z
N MET A 1 -49.93 -3.10 14.37
CA MET A 1 -49.39 -1.72 14.38
C MET A 1 -48.61 -1.51 13.09
N ARG A 2 -49.05 -0.59 12.21
CA ARG A 2 -48.42 -0.33 10.90
C ARG A 2 -47.25 0.65 11.08
N SER A 3 -46.05 0.27 10.63
CA SER A 3 -44.86 1.14 10.66
C SER A 3 -44.83 2.02 9.40
N ILE A 4 -44.86 3.34 9.60
CA ILE A 4 -44.83 4.35 8.53
C ILE A 4 -43.36 4.66 8.23
N LYS A 5 -42.87 4.25 7.05
CA LYS A 5 -41.55 4.67 6.54
C LYS A 5 -41.68 6.12 6.04
N ARG A 6 -40.85 7.04 6.57
CA ARG A 6 -40.77 8.41 6.07
C ARG A 6 -40.17 8.37 4.66
N GLN A 7 -40.93 8.87 3.68
CA GLN A 7 -40.49 9.05 2.31
C GLN A 7 -39.76 10.40 2.25
N ILE A 8 -38.43 10.37 2.15
CA ILE A 8 -37.61 11.58 2.06
C ILE A 8 -37.80 12.17 0.66
N SER A 9 -38.25 13.43 0.60
CA SER A 9 -38.48 14.15 -0.65
C SER A 9 -37.16 14.69 -1.21
N LEU A 10 -36.90 14.46 -2.50
CA LEU A 10 -35.72 14.99 -3.19
C LEU A 10 -35.64 16.53 -3.15
N ASN A 11 -36.77 17.21 -2.99
CA ASN A 11 -36.81 18.66 -2.84
C ASN A 11 -36.31 19.11 -1.46
N GLU A 12 -36.58 18.36 -0.38
CA GLU A 12 -36.05 18.65 0.96
C GLU A 12 -34.52 18.53 1.00
N VAL A 13 -33.98 17.51 0.33
CA VAL A 13 -32.53 17.30 0.23
C VAL A 13 -31.89 18.47 -0.52
N LYS A 14 -32.44 18.88 -1.66
CA LYS A 14 -31.93 20.03 -2.43
C LYS A 14 -31.94 21.34 -1.63
N SER A 15 -32.99 21.61 -0.87
CA SER A 15 -33.07 22.80 -0.01
C SER A 15 -32.02 22.78 1.11
N SER A 16 -31.70 21.60 1.67
CA SER A 16 -30.66 21.47 2.70
C SER A 16 -29.26 21.77 2.18
N PHE A 17 -28.95 21.39 0.95
CA PHE A 17 -27.68 21.69 0.30
C PHE A 17 -27.49 23.19 0.06
N GLN A 18 -28.54 23.87 -0.42
CA GLN A 18 -28.51 25.31 -0.68
C GLN A 18 -28.32 26.16 0.58
N ALA A 19 -28.83 25.69 1.73
CA ALA A 19 -28.67 26.34 3.02
C ALA A 19 -27.27 26.12 3.65
N SER A 20 -26.56 25.07 3.24
CA SER A 20 -25.27 24.67 3.83
C SER A 20 -24.05 25.46 3.33
N GLY A 21 -24.20 26.24 2.26
CA GLY A 21 -23.10 27.04 1.69
C GLY A 21 -21.98 26.24 1.01
N TYR A 22 -22.11 24.91 0.89
CA TYR A 22 -21.23 24.09 0.07
C TYR A 22 -21.52 24.35 -1.41
N VAL A 23 -20.66 25.13 -2.06
CA VAL A 23 -20.68 25.33 -3.51
C VAL A 23 -19.88 24.22 -4.15
N ASP A 24 -20.56 23.27 -4.81
CA ASP A 24 -19.91 22.29 -5.65
C ASP A 24 -19.50 22.94 -6.98
N TRP A 25 -18.21 22.95 -7.28
CA TRP A 25 -17.62 23.58 -8.48
C TRP A 25 -17.90 22.82 -9.78
N HIS A 26 -18.60 21.68 -9.73
CA HIS A 26 -18.84 20.79 -10.86
C HIS A 26 -20.18 21.00 -11.60
N LEU A 27 -20.99 22.00 -11.23
CA LEU A 27 -22.17 22.38 -11.99
C LEU A 27 -21.99 23.74 -12.68
N ASN A 28 -21.47 23.73 -13.91
CA ASN A 28 -21.60 24.87 -14.80
C ASN A 28 -22.46 24.49 -16.01
N THR A 29 -23.75 24.26 -15.77
CA THR A 29 -24.75 24.21 -16.84
C THR A 29 -25.31 25.62 -17.03
N ARG A 30 -24.80 26.33 -18.04
CA ARG A 30 -25.47 27.51 -18.59
C ARG A 30 -26.89 27.11 -18.99
N MET A 31 -27.89 27.80 -18.45
CA MET A 31 -29.28 27.66 -18.89
C MET A 31 -29.72 28.79 -19.82
N SER A 32 -30.64 28.42 -20.70
CA SER A 32 -31.56 29.19 -21.54
C SER A 32 -31.07 29.51 -22.96
N ASN A 33 -31.88 29.42 -24.01
CA ASN A 33 -33.25 28.91 -24.18
C ASN A 33 -33.50 28.88 -25.71
N THR A 34 -33.87 27.74 -26.28
CA THR A 34 -34.66 27.73 -27.53
C THR A 34 -35.45 26.43 -27.60
N ASP A 35 -36.77 26.57 -27.69
CA ASP A 35 -37.73 25.49 -27.89
C ASP A 35 -37.48 24.78 -29.23
N ASP A 36 -37.26 23.46 -29.20
CA ASP A 36 -37.39 22.58 -30.38
C ASP A 36 -37.96 21.21 -29.94
N PRO A 37 -39.06 20.71 -30.52
CA PRO A 37 -39.71 19.50 -30.06
C PRO A 37 -39.39 18.31 -30.98
N ASP A 38 -38.18 17.78 -30.91
CA ASP A 38 -37.89 16.41 -31.37
C ASP A 38 -36.51 16.00 -30.87
N HIS A 39 -36.44 15.01 -30.00
CA HIS A 39 -35.40 13.98 -29.97
C HIS A 39 -35.67 13.05 -28.80
N GLY A 40 -35.96 11.79 -29.11
CA GLY A 40 -36.10 10.71 -28.14
C GLY A 40 -34.87 10.67 -27.22
N GLN A 41 -35.10 10.99 -25.95
CA GLN A 41 -34.10 10.98 -24.91
C GLN A 41 -33.76 9.52 -24.57
N ASP A 42 -32.83 8.94 -25.31
CA ASP A 42 -32.11 7.74 -24.87
C ASP A 42 -31.27 8.15 -23.65
N ASP A 43 -31.83 7.94 -22.47
CA ASP A 43 -31.19 8.15 -21.18
C ASP A 43 -30.13 7.04 -20.98
N ILE A 44 -29.00 7.18 -21.67
CA ILE A 44 -27.88 6.23 -21.61
C ILE A 44 -27.18 6.34 -20.25
N ALA A 45 -27.57 5.48 -19.32
CA ALA A 45 -26.87 5.29 -18.06
C ALA A 45 -25.44 4.76 -18.31
N VAL A 46 -24.44 5.63 -18.14
CA VAL A 46 -23.03 5.25 -18.19
C VAL A 46 -22.69 4.44 -16.94
N GLN A 47 -22.57 3.11 -17.09
CA GLN A 47 -22.07 2.24 -16.03
C GLN A 47 -20.54 2.37 -15.96
N THR A 48 -20.02 2.84 -14.83
CA THR A 48 -18.58 2.86 -14.57
C THR A 48 -18.05 1.44 -14.38
N ALA A 49 -17.03 1.05 -15.15
CA ALA A 49 -16.38 -0.24 -14.98
C ALA A 49 -15.77 -0.38 -13.57
N PRO A 50 -15.75 -1.59 -12.99
CA PRO A 50 -15.06 -1.83 -11.73
C PRO A 50 -13.57 -1.43 -11.83
N PRO A 51 -12.96 -0.86 -10.77
CA PRO A 51 -11.56 -0.48 -10.80
C PRO A 51 -10.64 -1.69 -10.98
N GLU A 52 -9.66 -1.58 -11.88
CA GLU A 52 -8.61 -2.60 -12.04
C GLU A 52 -7.60 -2.52 -10.89
N VAL A 53 -7.51 -3.58 -10.09
CA VAL A 53 -6.58 -3.66 -8.95
C VAL A 53 -5.33 -4.43 -9.37
N LYS A 54 -4.18 -3.77 -9.37
CA LYS A 54 -2.88 -4.41 -9.61
C LYS A 54 -2.33 -4.97 -8.31
N ARG A 55 -1.67 -6.13 -8.40
CA ARG A 55 -0.90 -6.69 -7.26
C ARG A 55 0.26 -5.75 -6.93
N PRO A 56 0.58 -5.52 -5.65
CA PRO A 56 1.70 -4.67 -5.27
C PRO A 56 3.03 -5.29 -5.73
N PRO A 57 4.01 -4.47 -6.12
CA PRO A 57 5.35 -4.95 -6.44
C PRO A 57 6.02 -5.54 -5.19
N MET A 58 6.71 -6.65 -5.37
CA MET A 58 7.41 -7.36 -4.31
C MET A 58 8.89 -6.96 -4.30
N TYR A 59 9.49 -6.97 -3.11
CA TYR A 59 10.88 -6.60 -2.88
C TYR A 59 11.53 -7.63 -1.97
N ALA A 60 12.75 -8.03 -2.32
CA ALA A 60 13.59 -8.86 -1.46
C ALA A 60 14.33 -7.95 -0.45
N VAL A 61 14.35 -8.35 0.81
CA VAL A 61 15.22 -7.77 1.84
C VAL A 61 16.50 -8.58 1.88
N VAL A 62 17.63 -7.92 1.66
CA VAL A 62 18.93 -8.53 1.44
C VAL A 62 19.93 -8.04 2.48
N LEU A 63 20.69 -8.97 3.06
CA LEU A 63 21.84 -8.69 3.91
C LEU A 63 23.12 -8.74 3.05
N LEU A 64 24.02 -7.80 3.28
CA LEU A 64 25.31 -7.71 2.60
C LEU A 64 26.44 -8.14 3.55
N ASN A 65 27.41 -8.85 3.01
CA ASN A 65 28.57 -9.33 3.76
C ASN A 65 29.50 -8.19 4.17
N ASP A 66 30.14 -8.36 5.32
CA ASP A 66 31.21 -7.52 5.84
C ASP A 66 32.15 -8.34 6.75
N ASP A 67 33.34 -7.82 7.04
CA ASP A 67 34.38 -8.55 7.79
C ASP A 67 34.30 -8.38 9.32
N TYR A 68 33.32 -7.65 9.85
CA TYR A 68 33.29 -7.23 11.26
C TYR A 68 32.04 -7.68 12.03
N THR A 69 30.94 -7.94 11.35
CA THR A 69 29.70 -8.41 11.97
C THR A 69 29.81 -9.90 12.33
N PRO A 70 29.61 -10.29 13.61
CA PRO A 70 29.66 -11.70 14.01
C PRO A 70 28.56 -12.55 13.36
N MET A 71 28.86 -13.82 13.04
CA MET A 71 27.89 -14.76 12.45
C MET A 71 26.65 -14.96 13.34
N ASP A 72 26.84 -15.11 14.64
CA ASP A 72 25.73 -15.31 15.60
C ASP A 72 24.79 -14.10 15.63
N PHE A 73 25.33 -12.88 15.44
CA PHE A 73 24.53 -11.66 15.36
C PHE A 73 23.65 -11.63 14.10
N VAL A 74 24.19 -12.09 12.97
CA VAL A 74 23.40 -12.23 11.73
C VAL A 74 22.28 -13.25 11.92
N ILE A 75 22.56 -14.39 12.57
CA ILE A 75 21.54 -15.40 12.89
C ILE A 75 20.45 -14.81 13.79
N GLU A 76 20.81 -14.07 14.83
CA GLU A 76 19.86 -13.38 15.73
C GLU A 76 18.92 -12.46 14.94
N ILE A 77 19.46 -11.63 14.05
CA ILE A 77 18.67 -10.74 13.18
C ILE A 77 17.67 -11.54 12.34
N LEU A 78 18.13 -12.62 11.72
CA LEU A 78 17.32 -13.47 10.85
C LEU A 78 16.17 -14.15 11.63
N GLN A 79 16.42 -14.57 12.86
CA GLN A 79 15.38 -15.12 13.72
C GLN A 79 14.40 -14.05 14.20
N GLN A 80 14.89 -12.92 14.69
CA GLN A 80 14.08 -11.89 15.34
C GLN A 80 13.22 -11.09 14.35
N TYR A 81 13.79 -10.69 13.21
CA TYR A 81 13.12 -9.79 12.27
C TYR A 81 12.46 -10.53 11.10
N PHE A 82 12.91 -11.74 10.76
CA PHE A 82 12.39 -12.50 9.61
C PHE A 82 11.70 -13.80 10.01
N ALA A 83 11.66 -14.12 11.31
CA ALA A 83 11.03 -15.34 11.84
C ALA A 83 11.57 -16.64 11.21
N LEU A 84 12.84 -16.62 10.80
CA LEU A 84 13.53 -17.82 10.35
C LEU A 84 13.82 -18.71 11.56
N ASN A 85 13.74 -20.03 11.39
CA ASN A 85 14.28 -20.94 12.38
C ASN A 85 15.83 -20.97 12.32
N LEU A 86 16.49 -21.65 13.27
CA LEU A 86 17.95 -21.70 13.35
C LEU A 86 18.59 -22.24 12.06
N ASP A 87 18.07 -23.33 11.50
CA ASP A 87 18.65 -23.95 10.31
C ASP A 87 18.53 -23.02 9.09
N GLN A 88 17.38 -22.40 8.90
CA GLN A 88 17.14 -21.41 7.84
C GLN A 88 18.02 -20.18 8.01
N ALA A 89 18.12 -19.64 9.22
CA ALA A 89 18.95 -18.48 9.52
C ALA A 89 20.44 -18.78 9.28
N THR A 90 20.91 -19.96 9.71
CA THR A 90 22.28 -20.41 9.48
C THR A 90 22.58 -20.53 7.99
N GLN A 91 21.67 -21.11 7.21
CA GLN A 91 21.83 -21.23 5.77
C GLN A 91 21.95 -19.86 5.10
N VAL A 92 21.05 -18.93 5.42
CA VAL A 92 21.09 -17.56 4.86
C VAL A 92 22.35 -16.83 5.30
N MET A 93 22.77 -16.95 6.57
CA MET A 93 24.01 -16.36 7.07
C MET A 93 25.23 -16.88 6.29
N LEU A 94 25.34 -18.19 6.07
CA LEU A 94 26.43 -18.77 5.28
C LEU A 94 26.41 -18.29 3.82
N THR A 95 25.23 -18.15 3.23
CA THR A 95 25.08 -17.55 1.89
C THR A 95 25.59 -16.11 1.87
N VAL A 96 25.22 -15.27 2.84
CA VAL A 96 25.77 -13.91 2.96
C VAL A 96 27.29 -13.96 3.02
N HIS A 97 27.85 -14.80 3.90
CA HIS A 97 29.29 -14.88 4.12
C HIS A 97 30.09 -15.30 2.88
N TYR A 98 29.63 -16.33 2.16
CA TYR A 98 30.37 -16.88 1.03
C TYR A 98 30.04 -16.25 -0.31
N GLU A 99 28.81 -15.78 -0.50
CA GLU A 99 28.33 -15.22 -1.78
C GLU A 99 28.28 -13.68 -1.77
N GLY A 100 28.59 -13.05 -0.63
CA GLY A 100 28.64 -11.60 -0.48
C GLY A 100 27.28 -10.95 -0.17
N LYS A 101 26.18 -11.65 -0.42
CA LYS A 101 24.82 -11.22 -0.04
C LYS A 101 23.86 -12.39 0.10
N GLY A 102 22.77 -12.21 0.84
CA GLY A 102 21.75 -13.23 1.04
C GLY A 102 20.36 -12.66 1.26
N GLU A 103 19.34 -13.33 0.73
CA GLU A 103 17.93 -12.94 0.87
C GLU A 103 17.39 -13.40 2.23
N ALA A 104 16.91 -12.45 3.03
CA ALA A 104 16.29 -12.71 4.32
C ALA A 104 14.76 -12.92 4.20
N GLY A 105 14.12 -12.32 3.18
CA GLY A 105 12.70 -12.51 2.91
C GLY A 105 12.16 -11.58 1.82
N VAL A 106 10.93 -11.83 1.36
CA VAL A 106 10.27 -11.07 0.28
C VAL A 106 8.96 -10.47 0.79
N TYR A 107 8.78 -9.16 0.57
CA TYR A 107 7.63 -8.41 1.09
C TYR A 107 7.17 -7.33 0.09
N PRO A 108 5.95 -6.79 0.24
CA PRO A 108 5.59 -5.51 -0.38
C PRO A 108 6.56 -4.41 0.05
N ARG A 109 6.75 -3.43 -0.84
CA ARG A 109 7.75 -2.36 -0.67
C ARG A 109 7.81 -1.76 0.73
N ASP A 110 6.70 -1.28 1.26
CA ASP A 110 6.65 -0.56 2.55
C ASP A 110 7.12 -1.43 3.73
N ILE A 111 6.79 -2.74 3.69
CA ILE A 111 7.21 -3.70 4.70
C ILE A 111 8.70 -4.00 4.55
N ALA A 112 9.18 -4.16 3.32
CA ALA A 112 10.59 -4.41 3.04
C ALA A 112 11.46 -3.22 3.52
N GLU A 113 11.08 -1.98 3.18
CA GLU A 113 11.76 -0.76 3.63
C GLU A 113 11.79 -0.66 5.16
N THR A 114 10.65 -0.95 5.81
CA THR A 114 10.56 -0.94 7.28
C THR A 114 11.49 -1.96 7.91
N LYS A 115 11.51 -3.20 7.42
CA LYS A 115 12.39 -4.27 7.95
C LYS A 115 13.86 -3.93 7.75
N ALA A 116 14.26 -3.48 6.56
CA ALA A 116 15.64 -3.09 6.30
C ALA A 116 16.11 -1.97 7.25
N ASN A 117 15.28 -0.96 7.46
CA ASN A 117 15.57 0.13 8.39
C ASN A 117 15.68 -0.36 9.85
N GLN A 118 14.80 -1.24 10.30
CA GLN A 118 14.86 -1.83 11.65
C GLN A 118 16.17 -2.58 11.88
N VAL A 119 16.57 -3.42 10.92
CA VAL A 119 17.82 -4.19 10.98
C VAL A 119 19.03 -3.26 11.00
N ASN A 120 19.10 -2.29 10.10
CA ASN A 120 20.21 -1.32 10.04
C ASN A 120 20.35 -0.51 11.32
N ASN A 121 19.23 -0.09 11.91
CA ASN A 121 19.23 0.65 13.17
C ASN A 121 19.70 -0.21 14.33
N TYR A 122 19.26 -1.48 14.37
CA TYR A 122 19.69 -2.43 15.38
C TYR A 122 21.19 -2.73 15.27
N ALA A 123 21.69 -3.07 14.08
CA ALA A 123 23.11 -3.31 13.82
C ALA A 123 23.97 -2.11 14.25
N ARG A 124 23.58 -0.90 13.85
CA ARG A 124 24.28 0.33 14.27
C ARG A 124 24.24 0.53 15.79
N SER A 125 23.13 0.23 16.46
CA SER A 125 23.02 0.34 17.92
C SER A 125 23.92 -0.65 18.67
N GLN A 126 24.22 -1.80 18.06
CA GLN A 126 25.14 -2.81 18.58
C GLN A 126 26.59 -2.61 18.11
N GLY A 127 26.87 -1.57 17.30
CA GLY A 127 28.21 -1.25 16.82
C GLY A 127 28.69 -2.11 15.65
N HIS A 128 27.79 -2.82 14.96
CA HIS A 128 28.10 -3.64 13.80
C HIS A 128 27.85 -2.88 12.49
N PRO A 129 28.73 -2.99 11.47
CA PRO A 129 28.56 -2.32 10.19
C PRO A 129 27.62 -3.03 9.21
N LEU A 130 26.93 -4.10 9.64
CA LEU A 130 26.00 -4.88 8.83
C LEU A 130 25.03 -3.98 8.05
N LEU A 131 24.94 -4.21 6.75
CA LEU A 131 24.07 -3.47 5.85
C LEU A 131 22.93 -4.35 5.35
N CYS A 132 21.71 -3.84 5.49
CA CYS A 132 20.48 -4.41 4.98
C CYS A 132 19.83 -3.45 3.97
N GLN A 133 19.47 -3.96 2.79
CA GLN A 133 18.83 -3.17 1.72
C GLN A 133 17.65 -3.92 1.10
N ILE A 134 16.88 -3.22 0.25
CA ILE A 134 15.82 -3.84 -0.54
C ILE A 134 16.17 -3.85 -2.02
N GLU A 135 15.83 -4.95 -2.70
CA GLU A 135 16.02 -5.11 -4.14
C GLU A 135 14.66 -5.45 -4.78
N PRO A 136 14.31 -4.89 -5.96
CA PRO A 136 13.10 -5.29 -6.68
C PRO A 136 13.11 -6.80 -6.95
N LYS A 137 11.98 -7.47 -6.70
CA LYS A 137 11.78 -8.89 -7.02
C LYS A 137 10.79 -8.96 -8.18
N GLU A 138 11.24 -9.50 -9.31
CA GLU A 138 10.39 -9.79 -10.48
C GLU A 138 9.43 -10.95 -10.22
#